data_AF-A0A510PQT0-F1
#
_entry.id   AF-A0A510PQT0-F1
#
_cell.length_a   1.000
_cell.length_b   1.000
_cell.length_c   1.000
_cell.angle_alpha   90.00
_cell.angle_beta   90.00
_cell.angle_gamma   90.00
#
_symmetry.space_group_name_H-M   'P 1'
#
loop_
_entity.id
_entity.type
_entity.pdbx_description
1 polymer ?
#
loop_
_entity_poly.entity_id
_entity_poly.type
_entity_poly.pdbx_seq_one_letter_code
_entity_poly.pdbx_strand_id
1 'polypeptide(L)'
;MLTEWKKQEELDFLNEVSCVPLQQGLRHLQTAFTNFFAGRTKYPNFKKKHQGGSAEFTKSAFKFKDRQIYLAKCTEPLPIRWSRQIPESCEPSTVTVRLHPSGRWHISIRFDDPTIKPLPVTDKAIGIDLGISSL
;
A
#
# COMPACT_ATOMS: atom_id res chain seq x y z
N MET A 1 -4.38 -10.61 -19.88
CA MET A 1 -3.04 -10.03 -19.69
C MET A 1 -2.30 -10.72 -18.53
N LEU A 2 -2.69 -10.61 -17.25
CA LEU A 2 -1.98 -11.33 -16.16
C LEU A 2 -2.17 -12.86 -16.21
N THR A 3 -3.39 -13.35 -16.41
CA THR A 3 -3.68 -14.80 -16.43
C THR A 3 -2.90 -15.55 -17.51
N GLU A 4 -2.69 -14.92 -18.66
CA GLU A 4 -1.90 -15.52 -19.75
C GLU A 4 -0.41 -15.54 -19.43
N TRP A 5 0.13 -14.49 -18.80
CA TRP A 5 1.52 -14.47 -18.36
C TRP A 5 1.82 -15.59 -17.36
N LYS A 6 0.90 -15.89 -16.44
CA LYS A 6 1.08 -16.99 -15.48
C LYS A 6 1.10 -18.39 -16.11
N LYS A 7 0.77 -18.54 -17.40
CA LYS A 7 0.84 -19.81 -18.13
C LYS A 7 2.14 -19.95 -18.94
N GLN A 8 2.92 -18.88 -19.05
CA GLN A 8 4.19 -18.88 -19.78
C GLN A 8 5.28 -19.43 -18.87
N GLU A 9 6.08 -20.37 -19.38
CA GLU A 9 7.15 -21.04 -18.64
C GLU A 9 8.16 -20.04 -18.04
N GLU A 10 8.54 -19.01 -18.83
CA GLU A 10 9.47 -17.95 -18.39
C GLU A 10 8.93 -17.09 -17.22
N LEU A 11 7.62 -17.08 -17.00
CA LEU A 11 6.94 -16.25 -16.00
C LEU A 11 6.25 -17.10 -14.93
N ASP A 12 6.58 -18.40 -14.82
CA ASP A 12 5.92 -19.30 -13.89
C ASP A 12 6.10 -18.89 -12.41
N PHE A 13 7.20 -18.18 -12.09
CA PHE A 13 7.44 -17.59 -10.77
C PHE A 13 6.30 -16.66 -10.29
N LEU A 14 5.47 -16.12 -11.20
CA LEU A 14 4.27 -15.35 -10.84
C LEU A 14 3.21 -16.20 -10.11
N ASN A 15 3.28 -17.54 -10.19
CA ASN A 15 2.43 -18.48 -9.46
C ASN A 15 2.90 -18.76 -8.03
N GLU A 16 4.17 -18.50 -7.71
CA GLU A 16 4.73 -18.69 -6.37
C GLU A 16 4.14 -17.70 -5.35
N VAL A 17 3.73 -16.52 -5.83
CA VAL A 17 3.16 -15.46 -4.99
C VAL A 17 1.65 -15.32 -5.16
N SER A 18 1.02 -14.63 -4.21
CA SER A 18 -0.38 -14.22 -4.37
C SER A 18 -0.55 -13.36 -5.63
N CYS A 19 -1.62 -13.59 -6.39
CA CYS A 19 -1.92 -12.79 -7.57
C CYS A 19 -2.35 -11.36 -7.22
N VAL A 20 -2.77 -11.10 -5.98
CA VAL A 20 -3.33 -9.80 -5.59
C VAL A 20 -2.30 -8.67 -5.68
N PRO A 21 -1.08 -8.77 -5.13
CA PRO A 21 -0.05 -7.76 -5.35
C PRO A 21 0.26 -7.49 -6.82
N LEU A 22 0.26 -8.52 -7.67
CA LEU A 22 0.47 -8.38 -9.12
C LEU A 22 -0.67 -7.58 -9.76
N GLN A 23 -1.91 -7.90 -9.41
CA GLN A 23 -3.09 -7.14 -9.87
C GLN A 23 -3.07 -5.69 -9.35
N GLN A 24 -2.65 -5.46 -8.10
CA GLN A 24 -2.50 -4.10 -7.58
C GLN A 24 -1.42 -3.31 -8.33
N GLY A 25 -0.31 -3.96 -8.71
CA GLY A 25 0.70 -3.34 -9.58
C GLY A 25 0.11 -2.84 -10.91
N LEU A 26 -0.77 -3.63 -11.53
CA LEU A 26 -1.48 -3.22 -12.76
C LEU A 26 -2.47 -2.07 -12.49
N ARG A 27 -3.19 -2.09 -11.36
CA ARG A 27 -4.08 -0.98 -10.96
C ARG A 27 -3.32 0.31 -10.71
N HIS A 28 -2.17 0.25 -10.03
CA HIS A 28 -1.30 1.41 -9.81
C HIS A 28 -0.82 2.00 -11.15
N LEU A 29 -0.45 1.15 -12.11
CA LEU A 29 -0.07 1.57 -13.46
C LEU A 29 -1.23 2.27 -14.16
N GLN A 30 -2.43 1.68 -14.12
CA GLN A 30 -3.63 2.27 -14.69
C GLN A 30 -3.90 3.66 -14.08
N THR A 31 -3.89 3.77 -12.75
CA THR A 31 -4.09 5.06 -12.06
C THR A 31 -3.04 6.10 -12.46
N ALA A 32 -1.77 5.70 -12.60
CA ALA A 32 -0.70 6.61 -13.01
C ALA A 32 -0.94 7.17 -14.42
N PHE A 33 -1.34 6.32 -15.38
CA PHE A 33 -1.70 6.78 -16.72
C PHE A 33 -2.99 7.62 -16.75
N THR A 34 -4.02 7.24 -15.99
CA THR A 34 -5.25 8.04 -15.87
C THR A 34 -4.92 9.46 -15.37
N ASN A 35 -4.04 9.59 -14.38
CA ASN A 35 -3.62 10.91 -13.87
C ASN A 35 -2.76 11.68 -14.87
N PHE A 36 -1.89 11.00 -15.63
CA PHE A 36 -1.10 11.62 -16.69
C PHE A 36 -1.99 12.21 -17.79
N PHE A 37 -2.94 11.44 -18.33
CA PHE A 37 -3.85 11.92 -19.37
C PHE A 37 -4.80 13.01 -18.87
N ALA A 38 -5.14 13.01 -17.57
CA ALA A 38 -5.89 14.09 -16.93
C ALA A 38 -5.05 15.35 -16.64
N GLY A 39 -3.77 15.40 -17.02
CA GLY A 39 -2.88 16.54 -16.81
C GLY A 39 -2.46 16.79 -15.36
N ARG A 40 -2.70 15.82 -14.45
CA ARG A 40 -2.42 15.97 -13.01
C ARG A 40 -0.98 15.60 -12.64
N THR A 41 -0.33 14.79 -13.48
CA THR A 41 1.02 14.28 -13.24
C THR A 41 1.82 14.22 -14.54
N LYS A 42 3.15 14.16 -14.43
CA LYS A 42 4.04 13.86 -15.57
C LYS A 42 3.88 12.40 -16.04
N TYR A 43 4.51 12.06 -17.17
CA TYR A 43 4.50 10.70 -17.71
C TYR A 43 5.00 9.68 -16.67
N PRO A 44 4.31 8.53 -16.46
CA PRO A 44 4.70 7.53 -15.47
C PRO A 44 6.08 6.92 -15.77
N ASN A 45 6.86 6.65 -14.72
CA ASN A 45 8.16 5.99 -14.83
C ASN A 45 8.09 4.58 -14.26
N PHE A 46 8.88 3.66 -14.81
CA PHE A 46 9.02 2.31 -14.26
C PHE A 46 9.64 2.35 -12.85
N LYS A 47 9.20 1.42 -11.99
CA LYS A 47 9.81 1.22 -10.67
C LYS A 47 11.26 0.74 -10.83
N LYS A 48 12.19 1.38 -10.12
CA LYS A 48 13.61 1.00 -10.10
C LYS A 48 13.82 -0.16 -9.12
N LYS A 49 14.46 -1.25 -9.57
CA LYS A 49 14.69 -2.46 -8.75
C LYS A 49 15.65 -2.25 -7.55
N HIS A 50 16.55 -1.26 -7.62
CA HIS A 50 17.61 -1.05 -6.63
C HIS A 50 17.21 -0.18 -5.43
N GLN A 51 16.01 0.41 -5.40
CA GLN A 51 15.54 1.23 -4.27
C GLN A 51 14.62 0.47 -3.31
N GLY A 52 14.73 -0.87 -3.32
CA GLY A 52 13.77 -1.75 -2.67
C GLY A 52 12.44 -1.82 -3.43
N GLY A 53 11.46 -2.49 -2.83
CA GLY A 53 10.19 -2.81 -3.47
C GLY A 53 9.02 -2.66 -2.50
N SER A 54 7.80 -2.63 -3.03
CA SER A 54 6.60 -2.67 -2.20
C SER A 54 5.54 -3.57 -2.84
N ALA A 55 4.81 -4.28 -1.99
CA ALA A 55 3.71 -5.14 -2.34
C ALA A 55 2.49 -4.76 -1.52
N GLU A 56 1.37 -4.52 -2.21
CA GLU A 56 0.10 -4.16 -1.60
C GLU A 56 -0.86 -5.35 -1.65
N PHE A 57 -1.45 -5.66 -0.50
CA PHE A 57 -2.38 -6.76 -0.29
C PHE A 57 -3.72 -6.18 0.14
N THR A 58 -4.78 -6.50 -0.60
CA THR A 58 -6.17 -6.17 -0.21
C THR A 58 -6.77 -7.28 0.64
N LYS A 59 -7.96 -7.07 1.24
CA LYS A 59 -8.62 -8.01 2.17
C LYS A 59 -8.56 -9.50 1.81
N SER A 60 -8.62 -9.87 0.53
CA SER A 60 -8.55 -11.27 0.09
C SER A 60 -7.15 -11.91 0.15
N ALA A 61 -6.09 -11.13 0.36
CA ALA A 61 -4.70 -11.56 0.28
C ALA A 61 -3.90 -11.39 1.58
N PHE A 62 -4.58 -11.11 2.69
CA PHE A 62 -4.00 -11.18 4.02
C PHE A 62 -5.09 -11.58 5.03
N LYS A 63 -4.69 -12.05 6.21
CA LYS A 63 -5.58 -12.29 7.34
C LYS A 63 -5.08 -11.47 8.53
N PHE A 64 -6.01 -10.87 9.26
CA PHE A 64 -5.74 -10.25 10.55
C PHE A 64 -6.48 -11.04 11.63
N LYS A 65 -5.73 -11.70 12.50
CA LYS A 65 -6.28 -12.56 13.57
C LYS A 65 -5.37 -12.49 14.78
N ASP A 66 -5.94 -12.41 15.99
CA ASP A 66 -5.20 -12.38 17.25
C ASP A 66 -4.10 -11.29 17.24
N ARG A 67 -4.44 -10.11 16.68
CA ARG A 67 -3.55 -8.96 16.46
C ARG A 67 -2.30 -9.25 15.61
N GLN A 68 -2.32 -10.32 14.83
CA GLN A 68 -1.25 -10.74 13.92
C GLN A 68 -1.70 -10.66 12.47
N ILE A 69 -0.75 -10.35 11.58
CA ILE A 69 -0.99 -10.26 10.13
C ILE A 69 -0.32 -11.44 9.45
N TYR A 70 -1.11 -12.17 8.67
CA TYR A 70 -0.65 -13.23 7.78
C TYR A 70 -0.83 -12.78 6.36
N LEU A 71 0.18 -12.94 5.51
CA LEU A 71 0.04 -12.71 4.08
C LEU A 71 -0.42 -13.99 3.37
N ALA A 72 -1.17 -13.85 2.29
CA ALA A 72 -1.52 -14.99 1.46
C ALA A 72 -0.25 -15.71 0.97
N LYS A 73 -0.28 -17.05 1.00
CA LYS A 73 0.86 -17.94 0.72
C LYS A 73 1.97 -17.95 1.80
N CYS A 74 1.78 -17.25 2.93
CA CYS A 74 2.61 -17.40 4.12
C CYS A 74 1.83 -18.16 5.20
N THR A 75 2.47 -19.15 5.83
CA THR A 75 1.90 -19.93 6.95
C THR A 75 2.07 -19.21 8.28
N GLU A 76 3.18 -18.50 8.44
CA GLU A 76 3.54 -17.77 9.64
C GLU A 76 3.07 -16.30 9.60
N PRO A 77 2.76 -15.72 10.76
CA PRO A 77 2.47 -14.30 10.86
C PRO A 77 3.74 -13.48 10.64
N LEU A 78 3.59 -12.24 10.18
CA LEU A 78 4.71 -11.32 10.07
C LEU A 78 5.21 -10.94 11.48
N PRO A 79 6.53 -10.99 11.75
CA PRO A 79 7.11 -10.55 13.01
C PRO A 79 7.17 -9.02 13.06
N ILE A 80 6.03 -8.39 13.38
CA ILE A 80 5.87 -6.94 13.35
C ILE A 80 6.24 -6.34 14.70
N ARG A 81 7.19 -5.40 14.70
CA ARG A 81 7.37 -4.46 15.80
C ARG A 81 6.38 -3.30 15.63
N TRP A 82 5.31 -3.32 16.41
CA TRP A 82 4.23 -2.35 16.33
C TRP A 82 4.63 -0.98 16.86
N SER A 83 4.42 0.07 16.08
CA SER A 83 4.48 1.46 16.55
C SER A 83 3.19 1.87 17.28
N ARG A 84 2.06 1.30 16.86
CA ARG A 84 0.73 1.43 17.47
C ARG A 84 -0.08 0.18 17.15
N GLN A 85 -0.95 -0.23 18.07
CA GLN A 85 -1.88 -1.32 17.81
C GLN A 85 -3.08 -0.82 17.00
N ILE A 86 -3.68 -1.71 16.20
CA ILE A 86 -4.96 -1.45 15.53
C ILE A 86 -6.05 -1.54 16.61
N PRO A 87 -6.95 -0.54 16.72
CA PRO A 87 -8.07 -0.62 17.66
C PRO A 87 -8.93 -1.85 17.41
N GLU A 88 -9.48 -2.46 18.46
CA GLU A 88 -10.22 -3.73 18.35
C GLU A 88 -11.48 -3.64 17.48
N SER A 89 -12.08 -2.45 17.40
CA SER A 89 -13.24 -2.17 16.56
C SER A 89 -12.91 -1.94 15.08
N CYS A 90 -11.62 -1.94 14.71
CA CYS A 90 -11.17 -1.59 13.37
C CYS A 90 -10.71 -2.81 12.58
N GLU A 91 -11.13 -2.90 11.33
CA GLU A 91 -10.67 -3.93 10.40
C GLU A 91 -9.71 -3.36 9.36
N PRO A 92 -8.51 -3.95 9.21
CA PRO A 92 -7.64 -3.65 8.09
C PRO A 92 -8.31 -3.91 6.74
N SER A 93 -8.19 -2.96 5.82
CA SER A 93 -8.65 -3.06 4.44
C SER A 93 -7.50 -3.33 3.46
N THR A 94 -6.32 -2.79 3.75
CA THR A 94 -5.11 -2.92 2.93
C THR A 94 -3.87 -3.04 3.81
N VAL A 95 -2.96 -3.91 3.41
CA VAL A 95 -1.62 -4.03 3.98
C VAL A 95 -0.58 -3.79 2.88
N THR A 96 0.37 -2.89 3.12
CA THR A 96 1.49 -2.66 2.21
C THR A 96 2.79 -2.99 2.92
N VAL A 97 3.55 -3.94 2.37
CA VAL A 97 4.89 -4.28 2.85
C VAL A 97 5.91 -3.63 1.92
N ARG A 98 6.92 -2.96 2.49
CA ARG A 98 7.95 -2.25 1.75
C ARG A 98 9.34 -2.59 2.29
N LEU A 99 10.27 -2.87 1.37
CA LEU A 99 11.70 -2.90 1.62
C LEU A 99 12.29 -1.54 1.27
N HIS A 100 12.99 -0.91 2.21
CA HIS A 100 13.73 0.32 1.97
C HIS A 100 15.13 0.02 1.42
N PRO A 101 15.77 0.99 0.72
CA PRO A 101 17.16 0.86 0.27
C PRO A 101 18.16 0.51 1.39
N SER A 102 17.85 0.87 2.64
CA SER A 102 18.66 0.54 3.82
C SER A 102 18.54 -0.92 4.28
N GLY A 103 17.81 -1.78 3.55
CA GLY A 103 17.55 -3.17 3.94
C GLY A 103 16.46 -3.35 4.99
N ARG A 104 15.82 -2.26 5.44
CA ARG A 104 14.77 -2.29 6.46
C ARG A 104 13.39 -2.54 5.86
N TRP A 105 12.65 -3.49 6.45
CA TRP A 105 11.25 -3.75 6.14
C TRP A 105 10.32 -2.87 6.98
N HIS A 106 9.28 -2.33 6.33
CA HIS A 106 8.16 -1.66 6.99
C HIS A 106 6.83 -2.18 6.47
N ILE A 107 5.84 -2.15 7.36
CA ILE A 107 4.45 -2.46 7.04
C ILE A 107 3.59 -1.21 7.27
N SER A 108 2.68 -0.93 6.35
CA SER A 108 1.65 0.09 6.49
C SER A 108 0.30 -0.57 6.38
N ILE A 109 -0.61 -0.24 7.31
CA ILE A 109 -1.90 -0.90 7.42
C ILE A 109 -2.98 0.18 7.35
N ARG A 110 -3.89 0.04 6.40
CA ARG A 110 -5.03 0.93 6.21
C ARG A 110 -6.25 0.31 6.86
N PHE A 111 -6.96 1.11 7.65
CA PHE A 111 -8.26 0.80 8.23
C PHE A 111 -9.00 2.12 8.48
N ASP A 112 -10.32 2.04 8.56
CA ASP A 112 -11.15 3.19 8.93
C ASP A 112 -11.38 3.14 10.45
N ASP A 113 -11.08 4.26 11.12
CA ASP A 113 -11.27 4.40 12.56
C ASP A 113 -12.45 5.35 12.84
N PRO A 114 -13.63 4.83 13.22
CA PRO A 114 -14.81 5.65 13.43
C PRO A 114 -14.72 6.54 14.68
N THR A 115 -13.71 6.34 15.53
CA THR A 115 -13.51 7.15 16.73
C THR A 115 -12.82 8.48 16.43
N ILE A 116 -12.11 8.58 15.29
CA ILE A 116 -11.48 9.82 14.84
C ILE A 116 -12.53 10.68 14.15
N LYS A 117 -13.03 11.69 14.88
CA LYS A 117 -14.04 12.63 14.37
C LYS A 117 -13.43 13.98 14.06
N PRO A 118 -13.91 14.68 13.02
CA PRO A 118 -13.59 16.08 12.82
C PRO A 118 -13.90 16.88 14.08
N LEU A 119 -13.05 17.86 14.38
CA LEU A 119 -13.34 18.82 15.44
C LEU A 119 -14.53 19.71 15.02
N PRO A 120 -15.28 20.27 15.99
CA PRO A 120 -16.34 21.22 15.69
C PRO A 120 -15.82 22.37 14.82
N VAL A 121 -16.59 22.74 13.80
CA VAL A 121 -16.27 23.90 12.96
C VAL A 121 -16.33 25.16 13.82
N THR A 122 -15.35 26.05 13.66
CA THR A 122 -15.30 27.36 14.30
C THR A 122 -15.36 28.45 13.24
N ASP A 123 -15.89 29.60 13.64
CA ASP A 123 -15.88 30.87 12.92
C ASP A 123 -14.50 31.55 12.86
N LYS A 124 -13.52 31.03 13.61
CA LYS A 124 -12.13 31.51 13.57
C LYS A 124 -11.45 31.09 12.26
N ALA A 125 -10.80 32.05 11.60
CA ALA A 125 -9.99 31.81 10.41
C ALA A 125 -8.49 31.78 10.75
N ILE A 126 -7.76 30.85 10.14
CA ILE A 126 -6.30 30.81 10.15
C ILE A 126 -5.84 30.90 8.69
N GLY A 127 -5.00 31.90 8.39
CA GLY A 127 -4.31 31.99 7.10
C GLY A 127 -3.02 31.19 7.13
N ILE A 128 -2.83 30.29 6.16
CA ILE A 128 -1.56 29.58 5.96
C ILE A 128 -0.91 30.16 4.71
N ASP A 129 0.19 30.89 4.89
CA ASP A 129 1.02 31.38 3.79
C ASP A 129 2.31 30.53 3.73
N LEU A 130 2.45 29.79 2.64
CA LEU A 130 3.66 29.01 2.34
C LEU A 130 4.57 29.89 1.48
N GLY A 131 5.12 30.94 2.09
CA GLY A 131 5.95 31.93 1.43
C GLY A 131 7.04 31.29 0.54
N ILE A 132 7.33 31.92 -0.59
CA ILE A 132 8.27 31.40 -1.63
C ILE A 132 9.75 31.33 -1.19
N SER A 133 10.07 31.75 0.04
CA SER A 133 11.44 31.90 0.55
C SER A 133 11.77 31.05 1.78
N SER A 134 10.85 30.24 2.30
CA SER A 134 11.16 29.39 3.47
C SER A 134 10.34 28.11 3.50
N LEU A 135 11.05 26.98 3.55
CA LEU A 135 10.54 25.63 3.80
C LEU A 135 11.44 24.98 4.86
#